data_AF-A0A917N9U7-F1
#
_entry.id   AF-A0A917N9U7-F1
#
_cell.length_a   1.000
_cell.length_b   1.000
_cell.length_c   1.000
_cell.angle_alpha   90.00
_cell.angle_beta   90.00
_cell.angle_gamma   90.00
#
_symmetry.space_group_name_H-M   'P 1'
#
loop_
_entity.id
_entity.type
_entity.pdbx_description
1 polymer ?
#
loop_
_entity_poly.entity_id
_entity_poly.type
_entity_poly.pdbx_seq_one_letter_code
_entity_poly.pdbx_strand_id
1 'polypeptide(L)'
;MILYFHGFDATSPGNHEKVRQLQFIDDDVRLISYSTLHPRSDMTHLLNEVKKQLEYSDDPNAIIVGVGLGGFWAERVAFLTGLRSVIINPNLKPQDNMLGRIDRPEEYEDIAAKCVSQFRLKNKGRSVCILSRQNDVHDTALIAETLAPYYDVVWDDKQPHKFPILAAHLQMISRFKGQEMRQAAVS
;
A
#
# COMPACT_ATOMS: atom_id res chain seq x y z
N MET A 1 11.66 -8.92 5.24
CA MET A 1 10.51 -9.15 4.35
C MET A 1 9.75 -7.86 4.04
N ILE A 2 9.66 -7.54 2.76
CA ILE A 2 8.76 -6.53 2.19
C ILE A 2 7.80 -7.22 1.23
N LEU A 3 6.49 -7.05 1.44
CA LEU A 3 5.45 -7.51 0.53
C LEU A 3 5.07 -6.38 -0.42
N TYR A 4 5.32 -6.52 -1.71
CA TYR A 4 5.05 -5.49 -2.70
C TYR A 4 3.73 -5.76 -3.44
N PHE A 5 2.80 -4.80 -3.37
CA PHE A 5 1.49 -4.84 -4.03
C PHE A 5 1.51 -3.91 -5.26
N HIS A 6 1.32 -4.49 -6.44
CA HIS A 6 1.37 -3.77 -7.70
C HIS A 6 0.13 -2.90 -7.96
N GLY A 7 0.20 -1.97 -8.90
CA GLY A 7 -0.97 -1.23 -9.37
C GLY A 7 -1.85 -2.05 -10.33
N PHE A 8 -2.86 -1.41 -10.93
CA PHE A 8 -3.76 -2.05 -11.90
C PHE A 8 -3.04 -2.72 -13.09
N ASP A 9 -1.97 -2.08 -13.58
CA ASP A 9 -1.14 -2.60 -14.67
C ASP A 9 -0.11 -3.61 -14.13
N ALA A 10 -0.56 -4.82 -13.83
CA ALA A 10 0.21 -5.88 -13.18
C ALA A 10 1.43 -6.34 -14.01
N THR A 11 1.34 -6.29 -15.35
CA THR A 11 2.39 -6.73 -16.28
C THR A 11 3.41 -5.64 -16.60
N SER A 12 3.26 -4.44 -16.04
CA SER A 12 4.20 -3.35 -16.24
C SER A 12 5.63 -3.75 -15.83
N PRO A 13 6.63 -3.56 -16.71
CA PRO A 13 8.05 -3.77 -16.35
C PRO A 13 8.46 -2.98 -15.11
N GLY A 14 7.77 -1.87 -14.82
CA GLY A 14 8.00 -1.04 -13.66
C GLY A 14 7.69 -1.71 -12.31
N ASN A 15 6.98 -2.85 -12.27
CA ASN A 15 6.77 -3.61 -11.04
C ASN A 15 8.05 -4.38 -10.64
N HIS A 16 8.66 -5.08 -11.59
CA HIS A 16 9.93 -5.78 -11.38
C HIS A 16 11.03 -4.80 -10.95
N GLU A 17 11.07 -3.62 -11.56
CA GLU A 17 12.06 -2.60 -11.21
C GLU A 17 11.89 -2.05 -9.78
N LYS A 18 10.65 -1.90 -9.30
CA LYS A 18 10.40 -1.48 -7.91
C LYS A 18 10.79 -2.56 -6.92
N VAL A 19 10.51 -3.83 -7.23
CA VAL A 19 10.97 -4.96 -6.41
C VAL A 19 12.49 -4.94 -6.29
N ARG A 20 13.22 -4.79 -7.41
CA ARG A 20 14.68 -4.66 -7.39
C ARG A 20 15.18 -3.47 -6.57
N GLN A 21 14.49 -2.34 -6.65
CA GLN A 21 14.86 -1.17 -5.84
C GLN A 21 14.63 -1.39 -4.34
N LEU A 22 13.53 -2.04 -3.95
CA LEU A 22 13.27 -2.41 -2.57
C LEU A 22 14.29 -3.43 -2.07
N GLN A 23 14.85 -4.27 -2.95
CA GLN A 23 15.91 -5.23 -2.59
C GLN A 23 17.21 -4.57 -2.11
N PHE A 24 17.42 -3.27 -2.35
CA PHE A 24 18.55 -2.53 -1.77
C PHE A 24 18.42 -2.30 -0.25
N ILE A 25 17.23 -2.46 0.33
CA ILE A 25 16.97 -2.22 1.75
C ILE A 25 16.48 -3.45 2.53
N ASP A 26 16.07 -4.51 1.84
CA ASP A 26 15.64 -5.79 2.41
C ASP A 26 15.83 -6.87 1.34
N ASP A 27 16.56 -7.94 1.61
CA ASP A 27 16.81 -9.01 0.63
C ASP A 27 15.57 -9.85 0.32
N ASP A 28 14.59 -9.87 1.22
CA ASP A 28 13.35 -10.62 1.12
C ASP A 28 12.18 -9.75 0.63
N VAL A 29 12.21 -9.37 -0.64
CA VAL A 29 11.09 -8.64 -1.28
C VAL A 29 10.24 -9.59 -2.13
N ARG A 30 8.96 -9.72 -1.79
CA ARG A 30 8.02 -10.63 -2.46
C ARG A 30 6.91 -9.84 -3.15
N LEU A 31 6.80 -9.98 -4.48
CA LEU A 31 5.68 -9.45 -5.25
C LEU A 31 4.43 -10.30 -5.00
N ILE A 32 3.35 -9.70 -4.54
CA ILE A 32 2.05 -10.36 -4.43
C ILE A 32 1.24 -10.06 -5.67
N SER A 33 0.95 -11.09 -6.46
CA SER A 33 0.15 -11.00 -7.69
C SER A 33 -1.32 -11.25 -7.39
N TYR A 34 -2.20 -10.41 -7.94
CA TYR A 34 -3.65 -10.51 -7.81
C TYR A 34 -4.34 -9.95 -9.07
N SER A 35 -5.65 -10.20 -9.25
CA SER A 35 -6.32 -9.97 -10.54
C SER A 35 -6.42 -8.49 -10.89
N THR A 36 -6.62 -7.62 -9.88
CA THR A 36 -6.97 -6.20 -9.99
C THR A 36 -8.37 -5.92 -10.56
N LEU A 37 -9.08 -6.97 -10.97
CA LEU A 37 -10.37 -6.89 -11.67
C LEU A 37 -11.55 -7.17 -10.74
N HIS A 38 -11.38 -8.07 -9.77
CA HIS A 38 -12.49 -8.63 -8.98
C HIS A 38 -12.31 -8.32 -7.49
N PRO A 39 -12.87 -7.19 -6.97
CA PRO A 39 -12.46 -6.63 -5.68
C PRO A 39 -12.64 -7.58 -4.49
N ARG A 40 -13.77 -8.31 -4.42
CA ARG A 40 -14.00 -9.30 -3.34
C ARG A 40 -13.07 -10.51 -3.42
N SER A 41 -12.79 -10.98 -4.62
CA SER A 41 -11.85 -12.09 -4.84
C SER A 41 -10.42 -11.65 -4.47
N ASP A 42 -10.00 -10.48 -4.95
CA ASP A 42 -8.70 -9.89 -4.65
C ASP A 42 -8.50 -9.68 -3.15
N MET A 43 -9.50 -9.15 -2.44
CA MET A 43 -9.42 -8.98 -0.98
C MET A 43 -9.14 -10.31 -0.26
N THR A 44 -9.86 -11.36 -0.63
CA THR A 44 -9.74 -12.69 0.00
C THR A 44 -8.39 -13.31 -0.32
N HIS A 45 -7.99 -13.25 -1.59
CA HIS A 45 -6.70 -13.73 -2.06
C HIS A 45 -5.53 -13.02 -1.37
N LEU A 46 -5.55 -11.69 -1.32
CA LEU A 46 -4.49 -10.89 -0.69
C LEU A 46 -4.36 -11.19 0.80
N LEU A 47 -5.46 -11.31 1.55
CA LEU A 47 -5.40 -11.68 2.96
C LEU A 47 -4.78 -13.07 3.17
N ASN A 48 -5.16 -14.05 2.35
CA ASN A 48 -4.62 -15.40 2.46
C ASN A 48 -3.14 -15.44 2.10
N GLU A 49 -2.75 -14.76 1.03
CA GLU A 49 -1.35 -14.73 0.60
C GLU A 49 -0.47 -14.03 1.64
N VAL A 50 -0.88 -12.89 2.19
CA VAL A 50 -0.11 -12.22 3.27
C VAL A 50 0.02 -13.13 4.49
N LYS A 51 -1.06 -13.76 4.96
CA LYS A 51 -0.99 -14.70 6.09
C LYS A 51 -0.02 -15.83 5.84
N LYS A 52 -0.10 -16.45 4.67
CA LYS A 52 0.82 -17.49 4.23
C LYS A 52 2.27 -16.99 4.25
N GLN A 53 2.55 -15.82 3.70
CA GLN A 53 3.92 -15.27 3.69
C GLN A 53 4.44 -15.01 5.11
N LEU A 54 3.59 -14.59 6.04
CA LEU A 54 3.96 -14.41 7.45
C LEU A 54 4.23 -15.74 8.17
N GLU A 55 3.55 -16.82 7.82
CA GLU A 55 3.84 -18.16 8.37
C GLU A 55 5.23 -18.68 7.94
N TYR A 56 5.75 -18.20 6.80
CA TYR A 56 7.06 -18.57 6.26
C TYR A 56 8.13 -17.47 6.45
N SER A 57 7.91 -16.53 7.36
CA SER A 57 8.85 -15.42 7.60
C SER A 57 9.02 -15.19 9.09
N ASP A 58 10.28 -15.21 9.54
CA ASP A 58 10.64 -14.86 10.92
C ASP A 58 10.89 -13.35 11.11
N ASP A 59 10.73 -12.52 10.08
CA ASP A 59 10.91 -11.07 10.19
C ASP A 59 9.79 -10.41 11.03
N PRO A 60 10.08 -9.93 12.25
CA PRO A 60 9.08 -9.30 13.12
C PRO A 60 8.64 -7.91 12.60
N ASN A 61 9.36 -7.36 11.62
CA ASN A 61 9.19 -6.02 11.09
C ASN A 61 8.71 -6.04 9.63
N ALA A 62 8.06 -7.11 9.18
CA ALA A 62 7.51 -7.18 7.84
C ALA A 62 6.55 -5.99 7.55
N ILE A 63 6.65 -5.44 6.34
CA ILE A 63 5.79 -4.34 5.87
C ILE A 63 5.20 -4.63 4.50
N ILE A 64 4.10 -3.96 4.17
CA ILE A 64 3.52 -3.96 2.83
C ILE A 64 3.85 -2.65 2.13
N VAL A 65 4.38 -2.70 0.91
CA VAL A 65 4.59 -1.52 0.04
C VAL A 65 3.63 -1.60 -1.14
N GLY A 66 2.75 -0.62 -1.31
CA GLY A 66 1.75 -0.63 -2.38
C GLY A 66 1.76 0.63 -3.24
N VAL A 67 1.60 0.50 -4.56
CA VAL A 67 1.55 1.63 -5.50
C VAL A 67 0.19 1.71 -6.20
N GLY A 68 -0.42 2.89 -6.28
CA GLY A 68 -1.68 3.09 -7.00
C GLY A 68 -2.81 2.26 -6.38
N LEU A 69 -3.40 1.35 -7.17
CA LEU A 69 -4.39 0.39 -6.67
C LEU A 69 -3.79 -0.56 -5.60
N GLY A 70 -2.51 -0.92 -5.71
CA GLY A 70 -1.81 -1.66 -4.66
C GLY A 70 -1.72 -0.90 -3.35
N GLY A 71 -1.70 0.44 -3.39
CA GLY A 71 -1.78 1.29 -2.20
C GLY A 71 -3.13 1.19 -1.47
N PHE A 72 -4.24 1.09 -2.21
CA PHE A 72 -5.57 0.87 -1.63
C PHE A 72 -5.62 -0.43 -0.82
N TRP A 73 -5.07 -1.50 -1.39
CA TRP A 73 -5.04 -2.81 -0.78
C TRP A 73 -4.01 -2.90 0.34
N ALA A 74 -2.81 -2.36 0.16
CA ALA A 74 -1.75 -2.36 1.15
C ALA A 74 -2.22 -1.71 2.47
N GLU A 75 -2.94 -0.59 2.38
CA GLU A 75 -3.53 0.09 3.55
C GLU A 75 -4.45 -0.86 4.35
N ARG A 76 -5.40 -1.52 3.68
CA ARG A 76 -6.44 -2.35 4.29
C ARG A 76 -5.90 -3.68 4.78
N VAL A 77 -5.12 -4.35 3.95
CA VAL A 77 -4.56 -5.67 4.26
C VAL A 77 -3.53 -5.55 5.37
N ALA A 78 -2.68 -4.52 5.38
CA ALA A 78 -1.76 -4.29 6.49
C ALA A 78 -2.51 -4.09 7.80
N PHE A 79 -3.57 -3.28 7.81
CA PHE A 79 -4.40 -3.10 8.99
C PHE A 79 -5.00 -4.42 9.50
N LEU A 80 -5.59 -5.24 8.61
CA LEU A 80 -6.25 -6.49 8.98
C LEU A 80 -5.28 -7.62 9.38
N THR A 81 -4.02 -7.54 8.95
CA THR A 81 -2.98 -8.52 9.25
C THR A 81 -2.02 -8.04 10.35
N GLY A 82 -2.22 -6.82 10.87
CA GLY A 82 -1.37 -6.25 11.90
C GLY A 82 0.02 -5.83 11.40
N LEU A 83 0.22 -5.67 10.10
CA LEU A 83 1.45 -5.14 9.50
C LEU A 83 1.42 -3.62 9.40
N ARG A 84 2.59 -3.02 9.15
CA ARG A 84 2.70 -1.62 8.72
C ARG A 84 2.73 -1.54 7.21
N SER A 85 2.43 -0.35 6.66
CA SER A 85 2.44 -0.14 5.22
C SER A 85 3.15 1.13 4.77
N VAL A 86 3.70 1.10 3.56
CA VAL A 86 4.06 2.29 2.79
C VAL A 86 3.16 2.32 1.57
N ILE A 87 2.36 3.37 1.42
CA ILE A 87 1.43 3.53 0.30
C ILE A 87 1.91 4.68 -0.59
N ILE A 88 2.01 4.42 -1.89
CA ILE A 88 2.60 5.33 -2.86
C ILE A 88 1.54 5.69 -3.89
N ASN A 89 1.21 6.98 -4.00
CA ASN A 89 0.13 7.48 -4.87
C ASN A 89 -1.16 6.62 -4.79
N PRO A 90 -1.69 6.31 -3.60
CA PRO A 90 -2.77 5.34 -3.46
C PRO A 90 -4.04 5.80 -4.19
N ASN A 91 -4.71 4.88 -4.88
CA ASN A 91 -6.04 5.13 -5.44
C ASN A 91 -7.09 4.93 -4.34
N LEU A 92 -7.51 6.00 -3.65
CA LEU A 92 -8.45 5.88 -2.53
C LEU A 92 -9.90 5.58 -2.92
N LYS A 93 -10.27 5.83 -4.19
CA LYS A 93 -11.64 5.64 -4.70
C LYS A 93 -11.66 4.93 -6.06
N PRO A 94 -11.22 3.66 -6.14
CA PRO A 94 -11.22 2.90 -7.39
C PRO A 94 -12.61 2.82 -8.04
N GLN A 95 -13.67 2.77 -7.23
CA GLN A 95 -15.05 2.74 -7.70
C GLN A 95 -15.42 3.96 -8.55
N ASP A 96 -14.83 5.12 -8.28
CA ASP A 96 -15.17 6.37 -8.97
C ASP A 96 -14.38 6.51 -10.28
N ASN A 97 -13.09 6.13 -10.28
CA ASN A 97 -12.14 6.49 -11.33
C ASN A 97 -11.65 5.31 -12.19
N MET A 98 -12.12 4.09 -11.93
CA MET A 98 -11.78 2.89 -12.72
C MET A 98 -13.00 2.27 -13.42
N LEU A 99 -14.10 3.00 -13.58
CA LEU A 99 -15.28 2.53 -14.31
C LEU A 99 -14.89 1.98 -15.70
N GLY A 100 -15.41 0.80 -16.03
CA GLY A 100 -15.10 0.08 -17.27
C GLY A 100 -13.73 -0.61 -17.31
N ARG A 101 -12.93 -0.52 -16.24
CA ARG A 101 -11.63 -1.22 -16.10
C ARG A 101 -11.64 -2.34 -15.06
N ILE A 102 -12.61 -2.31 -14.15
CA ILE A 102 -12.79 -3.27 -13.05
C ILE A 102 -14.22 -3.81 -13.09
N ASP A 103 -14.40 -5.03 -12.61
CA ASP A 103 -15.73 -5.60 -12.45
C ASP A 103 -16.33 -5.09 -11.15
N ARG A 104 -17.63 -4.76 -11.21
CA ARG A 104 -18.43 -4.41 -10.04
C ARG A 104 -17.76 -3.36 -9.15
N PRO A 105 -17.50 -2.14 -9.66
CA PRO A 105 -16.83 -1.08 -8.92
C PRO A 105 -17.46 -0.78 -7.56
N GLU A 106 -18.78 -0.98 -7.41
CA GLU A 106 -19.50 -0.84 -6.14
C GLU A 106 -18.95 -1.74 -5.03
N GLU A 107 -18.27 -2.85 -5.37
CA GLU A 107 -17.63 -3.72 -4.39
C GLU A 107 -16.48 -3.03 -3.63
N TYR A 108 -15.78 -2.07 -4.24
CA TYR A 108 -14.75 -1.29 -3.54
C TYR A 108 -15.35 -0.39 -2.45
N GLU A 109 -16.53 0.19 -2.70
CA GLU A 109 -17.25 0.99 -1.71
C GLU A 109 -17.77 0.10 -0.58
N ASP A 110 -18.35 -1.05 -0.90
CA ASP A 110 -18.74 -2.08 0.06
C ASP A 110 -17.58 -2.48 0.98
N ILE A 111 -16.40 -2.75 0.40
CA ILE A 111 -15.19 -3.13 1.13
C ILE A 111 -14.71 -1.97 2.00
N ALA A 112 -14.73 -0.74 1.49
CA ALA A 112 -14.35 0.44 2.26
C ALA A 112 -15.30 0.69 3.45
N ALA A 113 -16.60 0.50 3.26
CA ALA A 113 -17.62 0.68 4.30
C ALA A 113 -17.63 -0.45 5.33
N LYS A 114 -17.36 -1.70 4.90
CA LYS A 114 -17.29 -2.89 5.77
C LYS A 114 -15.93 -3.05 6.45
N CYS A 115 -14.90 -2.32 5.99
CA CYS A 115 -13.66 -2.22 6.75
C CYS A 115 -13.97 -1.69 8.14
N VAL A 116 -13.25 -2.17 9.15
CA VAL A 116 -13.50 -1.85 10.57
C VAL A 116 -13.75 -0.34 10.72
N SER A 117 -14.84 0.03 11.40
CA SER A 117 -15.20 1.44 11.57
C SER A 117 -14.01 2.25 12.10
N GLN A 118 -13.76 3.40 11.46
CA GLN A 118 -12.63 4.27 11.76
C GLN A 118 -11.26 3.57 11.70
N PHE A 119 -11.08 2.57 10.81
CA PHE A 119 -9.83 1.80 10.76
C PHE A 119 -8.59 2.70 10.63
N ARG A 120 -8.65 3.81 9.87
CA ARG A 120 -7.52 4.74 9.76
C ARG A 120 -7.12 5.37 11.08
N LEU A 121 -8.11 5.71 11.92
CA LEU A 121 -7.86 6.19 13.28
C LEU A 121 -7.21 5.09 14.14
N LYS A 122 -7.70 3.85 14.05
CA LYS A 122 -7.12 2.68 14.74
C LYS A 122 -5.74 2.30 14.19
N ASN A 123 -5.45 2.65 12.95
CA ASN A 123 -4.20 2.39 12.24
C ASN A 123 -3.24 3.58 12.26
N LYS A 124 -3.54 4.63 13.04
CA LYS A 124 -2.77 5.89 13.05
C LYS A 124 -1.29 5.61 13.33
N GLY A 125 -0.41 6.24 12.54
CA GLY A 125 1.04 6.07 12.63
C GLY A 125 1.59 4.73 12.14
N ARG A 126 0.74 3.83 11.61
CA ARG A 126 1.16 2.51 11.07
C ARG A 126 1.27 2.49 9.54
N SER A 127 1.13 3.65 8.91
CA SER A 127 1.37 3.81 7.47
C SER A 127 2.11 5.10 7.18
N VAL A 128 2.88 5.11 6.09
CA VAL A 128 3.46 6.30 5.49
C VAL A 128 2.92 6.44 4.07
N CYS A 129 2.48 7.64 3.71
CA CYS A 129 1.96 7.97 2.40
C CYS A 129 3.00 8.77 1.60
N ILE A 130 3.46 8.23 0.47
CA ILE A 130 4.34 8.94 -0.46
C ILE A 130 3.50 9.44 -1.63
N LEU A 131 3.51 10.75 -1.86
CA LEU A 131 2.70 11.41 -2.88
C LEU A 131 3.57 12.17 -3.86
N SER A 132 3.33 11.94 -5.14
CA SER A 132 3.93 12.68 -6.23
C SER A 132 3.19 14.00 -6.46
N ARG A 133 3.93 15.11 -6.64
CA ARG A 133 3.37 16.37 -7.16
C ARG A 133 3.16 16.39 -8.67
N GLN A 134 3.72 15.40 -9.38
CA GLN A 134 3.62 15.20 -10.83
C GLN A 134 2.56 14.13 -11.19
N ASN A 135 1.60 13.89 -10.30
CA ASN A 135 0.55 12.90 -10.51
C ASN A 135 -0.60 13.54 -11.30
N ASP A 136 -0.77 13.08 -12.54
CA ASP A 136 -1.78 13.53 -13.48
C ASP A 136 -3.07 12.69 -13.45
N VAL A 137 -3.07 11.59 -12.70
CA VAL A 137 -4.18 10.63 -12.64
C VAL A 137 -5.09 10.87 -11.42
N HIS A 138 -4.49 11.25 -10.29
CA HIS A 138 -5.22 11.48 -9.05
C HIS A 138 -4.84 12.82 -8.44
N ASP A 139 -5.82 13.51 -7.87
CA ASP A 139 -5.56 14.70 -7.06
C ASP A 139 -4.86 14.29 -5.76
N THR A 140 -3.53 14.39 -5.76
CA THR A 140 -2.71 14.05 -4.60
C THR A 140 -2.88 15.03 -3.45
N ALA A 141 -3.36 16.25 -3.68
CA ALA A 141 -3.66 17.18 -2.59
C ALA A 141 -4.87 16.68 -1.79
N LEU A 142 -5.92 16.21 -2.47
CA LEU A 142 -7.08 15.61 -1.81
C LEU A 142 -6.71 14.31 -1.08
N ILE A 143 -5.84 13.49 -1.66
CA ILE A 143 -5.31 12.29 -0.99
C ILE A 143 -4.55 12.69 0.29
N ALA A 144 -3.69 13.70 0.22
CA ALA A 144 -2.95 14.21 1.38
C ALA A 144 -3.89 14.71 2.47
N GLU A 145 -4.89 15.52 2.12
CA GLU A 145 -5.91 16.01 3.06
C GLU A 145 -6.64 14.86 3.76
N THR A 146 -6.97 13.81 3.00
CA THR A 146 -7.67 12.63 3.53
C THR A 146 -6.80 11.81 4.49
N LEU A 147 -5.48 11.71 4.24
CA LEU A 147 -4.60 10.78 4.94
C LEU A 147 -3.72 11.42 6.03
N ALA A 148 -3.38 12.71 5.91
CA ALA A 148 -2.54 13.44 6.85
C ALA A 148 -3.02 13.41 8.32
N PRO A 149 -4.33 13.33 8.63
CA PRO A 149 -4.78 13.16 10.01
C PRO A 149 -4.32 11.83 10.67
N TYR A 150 -3.95 10.84 9.86
CA TYR A 150 -3.69 9.46 10.29
C TYR A 150 -2.23 9.02 10.04
N TYR A 151 -1.62 9.49 8.95
CA TYR A 151 -0.34 8.99 8.44
C TYR A 151 0.62 10.13 8.13
N ASP A 152 1.92 9.85 8.20
CA ASP A 152 2.93 10.76 7.70
C ASP A 152 2.83 10.86 6.18
N VAL A 153 2.79 12.09 5.66
CA VAL A 153 2.75 12.36 4.21
C VAL A 153 4.10 12.88 3.75
N VAL A 154 4.71 12.18 2.81
CA VAL A 154 5.99 12.52 2.17
C VAL A 154 5.72 12.92 0.73
N TRP A 155 6.21 14.07 0.33
CA TRP A 155 6.07 14.57 -1.05
C TRP A 155 7.28 14.23 -1.90
N ASP A 156 7.03 13.88 -3.16
CA ASP A 156 8.05 13.73 -4.21
C ASP A 156 7.74 14.68 -5.37
N ASP A 157 8.72 15.50 -5.74
CA ASP A 157 8.56 16.53 -6.78
C ASP A 157 8.92 16.04 -8.20
N LYS A 158 9.45 14.81 -8.34
CA LYS A 158 10.07 14.28 -9.57
C LYS A 158 9.30 13.12 -10.21
N GLN A 159 8.84 12.17 -9.41
CA GLN A 159 8.27 10.92 -9.89
C GLN A 159 6.85 11.13 -10.43
N PRO A 160 6.46 10.57 -11.58
CA PRO A 160 5.08 10.61 -12.08
C PRO A 160 4.14 9.65 -11.31
N HIS A 161 2.88 9.56 -11.72
CA HIS A 161 1.86 8.69 -11.10
C HIS A 161 2.34 7.24 -10.84
N LYS A 162 2.90 6.56 -11.84
CA LYS A 162 3.38 5.16 -11.74
C LYS A 162 4.63 4.98 -10.85
N PHE A 163 5.22 6.08 -10.37
CA PHE A 163 6.34 6.13 -9.43
C PHE A 163 7.48 5.15 -9.73
N PRO A 164 8.13 5.24 -10.91
CA PRO A 164 9.09 4.25 -11.39
C PRO A 164 10.34 4.13 -10.50
N ILE A 165 10.81 5.23 -9.91
CA ILE A 165 12.06 5.26 -9.15
C ILE A 165 11.75 5.56 -7.67
N LEU A 166 12.14 4.63 -6.79
CA LEU A 166 12.01 4.69 -5.35
C LEU A 166 13.29 5.15 -4.64
N ALA A 167 14.41 5.29 -5.37
CA ALA A 167 15.74 5.54 -4.80
C ALA A 167 15.78 6.64 -3.72
N ALA A 168 15.10 7.77 -3.95
CA ALA A 168 15.05 8.89 -3.00
C ALA A 168 14.32 8.56 -1.68
N HIS A 169 13.48 7.54 -1.67
CA HIS A 169 12.63 7.15 -0.53
C HIS A 169 13.12 5.89 0.18
N LEU A 170 14.06 5.14 -0.40
CA LEU A 170 14.52 3.85 0.15
C LEU A 170 15.03 3.97 1.59
N GLN A 171 15.80 5.01 1.90
CA GLN A 171 16.29 5.21 3.27
C GLN A 171 15.16 5.47 4.27
N MET A 172 14.11 6.20 3.86
CA MET A 172 12.94 6.44 4.69
C MET A 172 12.15 5.14 4.89
N ILE A 173 11.91 4.38 3.82
CA ILE A 173 11.21 3.09 3.88
C ILE A 173 11.95 2.12 4.80
N SER A 174 13.29 2.05 4.68
CA SER A 174 14.15 1.23 5.54
C SER A 174 14.04 1.63 7.02
N ARG A 175 14.09 2.93 7.33
CA ARG A 175 13.91 3.44 8.70
C ARG A 175 12.51 3.12 9.23
N PHE A 176 11.47 3.35 8.43
CA PHE A 176 10.10 3.05 8.82
C PHE A 176 9.92 1.56 9.10
N LYS A 177 10.51 0.68 8.29
CA LYS A 177 10.56 -0.76 8.53
C LYS A 177 11.28 -1.08 9.85
N GLY A 178 12.45 -0.49 10.08
CA GLY A 178 13.29 -0.79 11.25
C GLY A 178 12.80 -0.22 12.58
N GLN A 179 11.79 0.66 12.59
CA GLN A 179 11.23 1.18 13.84
C GLN A 179 10.57 0.06 14.64
N GLU A 180 10.92 -0.08 15.92
CA GLU A 180 10.19 -0.94 16.84
C GLU A 180 8.79 -0.37 17.07
N MET A 181 7.80 -1.25 17.04
CA MET A 181 6.45 -0.92 17.47
C MET A 181 6.49 -0.56 18.96
N ARG A 182 6.35 0.73 19.30
CA ARG A 182 6.03 1.09 20.69
C ARG A 182 4.72 0.40 21.02
N GLN A 183 4.75 -0.63 21.87
CA GLN A 183 3.53 -1.15 22.46
C GLN A 183 2.83 0.04 23.09
N ALA A 184 1.67 0.42 22.56
CA ALA A 184 0.75 1.24 23.31
C ALA A 184 0.44 0.43 24.55
N ALA A 185 1.03 0.83 25.68
CA ALA A 185 0.68 0.29 26.98
C ALA A 185 -0.82 0.48 27.10
N VAL A 186 -1.56 -0.62 26.96
CA VAL A 186 -2.96 -0.68 27.35
C VAL A 186 -2.91 -0.72 28.87
N SER A 187 -2.92 0.46 29.47
CA SER A 187 -3.27 0.68 30.88
C SER A 187 -4.78 0.77 31.00
#